data_AF-A0A1J3DUI6-F1
#
_entry.id   AF-A0A1J3DUI6-F1
#
_cell.length_a   1.000
_cell.length_b   1.000
_cell.length_c   1.000
_cell.angle_alpha   90.00
_cell.angle_beta   90.00
_cell.angle_gamma   90.00
#
_symmetry.space_group_name_H-M   'P 1'
#
loop_
_entity.id
_entity.type
_entity.pdbx_description
1 polymer ?
#
loop_
_entity_poly.entity_id
_entity_poly.type
_entity_poly.pdbx_seq_one_letter_code
_entity_poly.pdbx_strand_id
1 'polypeptide(L)'
;LEALRTKCRGNYVNVDPSNAECLKLVEDYGKLISGINTQSVTTPECAETSASPDCFNYAYLLMSYWANDNSVRNTLQVIKGSIGKWKRCAFDMPYKKDIISSIPYHKNNSINGYPSLIFSGDH
;
A
#
# COMPACT_ATOMS: atom_id res chain seq x y z
N LEU A 1 17.68 -11.30 -6.19
CA LEU A 1 16.29 -11.82 -6.27
C LEU A 1 16.23 -13.35 -6.28
N GLU A 2 17.00 -14.04 -7.13
CA GLU A 2 17.00 -15.51 -7.17
C GLU A 2 17.52 -16.16 -5.86
N ALA A 3 18.58 -15.60 -5.27
CA ALA A 3 19.08 -16.02 -3.95
C ALA A 3 18.04 -15.80 -2.84
N LEU A 4 17.31 -14.67 -2.84
CA LEU A 4 16.20 -14.43 -1.90
C LEU A 4 15.14 -15.52 -2.03
N ARG A 5 14.70 -15.80 -3.26
CA ARG A 5 13.66 -16.81 -3.52
C ARG A 5 14.07 -18.20 -3.02
N THR A 6 15.31 -18.62 -3.28
CA THR A 6 15.81 -19.94 -2.90
C THR A 6 16.11 -20.06 -1.40
N LYS A 7 16.74 -19.05 -0.80
CA LYS A 7 17.17 -19.10 0.61
C LYS A 7 16.07 -18.76 1.62
N CYS A 8 15.12 -17.90 1.23
CA CYS A 8 14.01 -17.49 2.09
C CYS A 8 12.73 -18.32 1.92
N ARG A 9 12.71 -19.26 0.96
CA ARG A 9 11.57 -20.19 0.74
C ARG A 9 10.22 -19.48 0.59
N GLY A 10 10.22 -18.28 0.03
CA GLY A 10 9.00 -17.47 -0.18
C GLY A 10 8.52 -16.67 1.04
N ASN A 11 9.16 -16.78 2.21
CA ASN A 11 8.83 -15.97 3.38
C ASN A 11 9.85 -14.84 3.55
N TYR A 12 9.45 -13.62 3.21
CA TYR A 12 10.32 -12.43 3.23
C TYR A 12 9.93 -11.42 4.32
N VAL A 13 8.80 -11.64 4.99
CA VAL A 13 8.22 -10.68 5.96
C VAL A 13 8.49 -11.12 7.40
N ASN A 14 8.18 -12.37 7.72
CA ASN A 14 8.38 -12.96 9.05
C ASN A 14 9.46 -14.04 8.96
N VAL A 15 10.68 -13.63 8.62
CA VAL A 15 11.81 -14.53 8.40
C VAL A 15 12.15 -15.29 9.70
N ASP A 16 12.40 -16.59 9.58
CA ASP A 16 12.86 -17.42 10.70
C ASP A 16 14.17 -16.85 11.27
N PRO A 17 14.22 -16.48 12.57
CA PRO A 17 15.41 -15.92 13.20
C PRO A 17 16.64 -16.82 13.12
N SER A 18 16.46 -18.14 12.99
CA SER A 18 17.55 -19.11 12.84
C SER A 18 18.16 -19.12 11.44
N ASN A 19 17.47 -18.59 10.42
CA ASN A 19 17.95 -18.52 9.05
C ASN A 19 18.73 -17.22 8.80
N ALA A 20 19.96 -17.18 9.34
CA ALA A 20 20.86 -16.02 9.23
C ALA A 20 21.15 -15.60 7.77
N GLU A 21 21.19 -16.55 6.84
CA GLU A 21 21.43 -16.27 5.42
C GLU A 21 20.25 -15.49 4.81
N CYS A 22 19.01 -15.92 5.07
CA CYS A 22 17.83 -15.20 4.60
C CYS A 22 17.69 -13.83 5.29
N LEU A 23 17.94 -13.73 6.60
CA LEU A 23 17.91 -12.45 7.31
C LEU A 23 18.82 -11.42 6.66
N LYS A 24 20.07 -11.80 6.40
CA LYS A 24 21.03 -10.92 5.74
C LYS A 24 20.58 -10.52 4.33
N LEU A 25 20.06 -11.47 3.55
CA LEU A 25 19.57 -11.20 2.20
C LEU A 25 18.38 -10.23 2.19
N VAL A 26 17.45 -10.36 3.14
CA VAL A 26 16.30 -9.46 3.27
C VAL A 26 16.74 -8.07 3.72
N GLU A 27 17.69 -7.99 4.65
CA GLU A 27 18.27 -6.72 5.09
C GLU A 27 19.00 -5.99 3.94
N ASP A 28 19.87 -6.70 3.21
CA ASP A 28 20.60 -6.16 2.08
C ASP A 28 19.64 -5.70 0.96
N TYR A 29 18.58 -6.46 0.71
CA TYR A 29 17.53 -6.05 -0.21
C TYR A 29 16.79 -4.80 0.26
N GLY A 30 16.46 -4.71 1.55
CA GLY A 30 15.84 -3.53 2.16
C GLY A 30 16.67 -2.25 1.94
N LYS A 31 18.00 -2.35 2.06
CA LYS A 31 18.92 -1.24 1.75
C LYS A 31 18.89 -0.83 0.29
N LEU A 32 18.79 -1.80 -0.64
CA LEU A 32 18.74 -1.50 -2.08
C LEU A 32 17.46 -0.77 -2.49
N ILE A 33 16.34 -1.04 -1.81
CA ILE A 33 15.04 -0.44 -2.12
C ILE A 33 14.71 0.76 -1.24
N SER A 34 15.62 1.21 -0.37
CA SER A 34 15.30 2.21 0.65
C SER A 34 14.93 3.59 0.10
N GLY A 35 15.32 3.91 -1.14
CA GLY A 35 14.93 5.14 -1.84
C GLY A 35 13.77 4.96 -2.82
N ILE A 36 13.13 3.79 -2.84
CA ILE A 36 11.97 3.53 -3.68
C ILE A 36 10.73 3.94 -2.90
N ASN A 37 9.89 4.77 -3.52
CA ASN A 37 8.58 5.07 -2.97
C ASN A 37 7.70 3.80 -2.97
N THR A 38 7.44 3.27 -1.78
CA THR A 38 6.60 2.08 -1.61
C THR A 38 5.13 2.27 -1.99
N GLN A 39 4.66 3.52 -2.12
CA GLN A 39 3.32 3.82 -2.63
C GLN A 39 3.27 3.78 -4.16
N SER A 40 4.36 4.16 -4.85
CA SER A 40 4.48 4.04 -6.30
C SER A 40 5.95 4.05 -6.73
N VAL A 41 6.42 2.92 -7.24
CA VAL A 41 7.81 2.71 -7.65
C VAL A 41 8.27 3.62 -8.80
N THR A 42 7.34 4.19 -9.56
CA THR A 42 7.62 5.10 -10.67
C THR A 42 7.76 6.56 -10.23
N THR A 43 7.49 6.86 -8.96
CA THR A 43 7.51 8.23 -8.43
C THR A 43 8.66 8.43 -7.45
N PRO A 44 9.25 9.64 -7.39
CA PRO A 44 10.25 9.95 -6.39
C PRO A 44 9.63 9.88 -4.99
N GLU A 45 10.45 9.48 -4.02
CA GLU A 45 10.08 9.61 -2.62
C GLU A 45 9.99 11.10 -2.26
N CYS A 46 8.85 11.48 -1.70
CA CYS A 46 8.60 12.87 -1.32
C CYS A 46 8.70 13.04 0.18
N ALA A 47 9.27 14.18 0.61
CA ALA A 47 9.06 14.64 1.97
C ALA A 47 7.57 14.87 2.23
N GLU A 48 7.09 14.50 3.43
CA GLU A 48 5.68 14.59 3.83
C GLU A 48 5.10 16.01 3.70
N THR A 49 5.95 17.04 3.77
CA THR A 49 5.59 18.45 3.69
C THR A 49 5.85 19.09 2.33
N SER A 50 6.27 18.31 1.33
CA SER A 50 6.57 18.86 0.00
C SER A 50 5.30 19.40 -0.65
N ALA A 51 5.24 20.73 -0.78
CA ALA A 51 4.22 21.43 -1.55
C ALA A 51 4.54 21.46 -3.05
N SER A 52 5.49 20.63 -3.50
CA SER A 52 5.83 20.51 -4.92
C SER A 52 4.62 19.94 -5.66
N PRO A 53 4.14 20.60 -6.73
CA PRO A 53 3.07 20.07 -7.58
C PRO A 53 3.41 18.70 -8.17
N ASP A 54 4.71 18.44 -8.39
CA ASP A 54 5.21 17.17 -8.94
C ASP A 54 5.19 16.03 -7.92
N CYS A 55 4.87 16.32 -6.66
CA CYS A 55 4.74 15.32 -5.62
C CYS A 55 3.30 14.82 -5.46
N PHE A 56 3.12 13.50 -5.36
CA PHE A 56 1.83 12.86 -5.11
C PHE A 56 1.14 13.33 -3.80
N ASN A 57 1.91 13.74 -2.79
CA ASN A 57 1.36 14.29 -1.54
C ASN A 57 0.55 15.57 -1.77
N TYR A 58 0.90 16.37 -2.78
CA TYR A 58 0.16 17.58 -3.13
C TYR A 58 -1.26 17.25 -3.60
N ALA A 59 -1.40 16.23 -4.46
CA ALA A 59 -2.71 15.74 -4.89
C ALA A 59 -3.55 15.23 -3.70
N TYR A 60 -2.93 14.58 -2.71
CA TYR A 60 -3.61 14.13 -1.49
C TYR A 60 -4.08 15.28 -0.61
N LEU A 61 -3.28 16.35 -0.53
CA LEU A 61 -3.65 17.58 0.16
C LEU A 61 -4.87 18.24 -0.52
N LEU A 62 -4.83 18.41 -1.85
CA LEU A 62 -5.95 18.97 -2.61
C LEU A 62 -7.23 18.15 -2.47
N MET A 63 -7.11 16.82 -2.54
CA MET A 63 -8.23 15.90 -2.30
C MET A 63 -8.81 16.07 -0.89
N SER A 64 -7.95 16.25 0.12
CA SER A 64 -8.37 16.47 1.49
C SER A 64 -9.08 17.81 1.66
N TYR A 65 -8.63 18.88 1.00
CA TYR A 65 -9.33 20.17 0.99
C TYR A 65 -10.71 20.04 0.35
N TRP A 66 -10.78 19.43 -0.84
CA TRP A 66 -12.03 19.24 -1.56
C TRP A 66 -13.03 18.39 -0.76
N ALA A 67 -12.61 17.24 -0.22
CA ALA A 67 -13.49 16.34 0.53
C ALA A 67 -13.97 16.91 1.88
N ASN A 68 -13.26 17.91 2.42
CA ASN A 68 -13.61 18.59 3.67
C ASN A 68 -14.31 19.93 3.46
N ASP A 69 -14.48 20.39 2.22
CA ASP A 69 -15.27 21.57 1.92
C ASP A 69 -16.74 21.35 2.33
N ASN A 70 -17.33 22.35 2.99
CA ASN A 70 -18.69 22.24 3.51
C ASN A 70 -19.73 22.12 2.39
N SER A 71 -19.54 22.83 1.27
CA SER A 71 -20.45 22.77 0.12
C SER A 71 -20.40 21.38 -0.54
N VAL A 72 -19.19 20.83 -0.70
CA VAL A 72 -18.99 19.47 -1.20
C VAL A 72 -19.66 18.45 -0.29
N ARG A 73 -19.42 18.52 1.03
CA ARG A 73 -20.03 17.60 2.01
C ARG A 73 -21.55 17.70 2.03
N ASN A 74 -22.11 18.90 1.96
CA ASN A 74 -23.55 19.10 1.88
C ASN A 74 -24.14 18.50 0.60
N THR A 75 -23.47 18.71 -0.54
CA THR A 75 -23.88 18.18 -1.85
C THR A 75 -23.84 16.66 -1.88
N LEU A 76 -22.81 16.05 -1.28
CA LEU A 76 -22.68 14.59 -1.11
C LEU A 76 -23.54 14.04 0.04
N GLN A 77 -24.37 14.89 0.66
CA GLN A 77 -25.29 14.51 1.75
C GLN A 77 -24.59 13.88 2.97
N VAL A 78 -23.36 14.31 3.25
CA VAL A 78 -22.64 13.89 4.47
C VAL A 78 -23.31 14.55 5.68
N ILE A 79 -23.90 13.74 6.55
CA ILE A 79 -24.60 14.21 7.75
C ILE A 79 -23.62 14.97 8.66
N LYS A 80 -23.95 16.22 9.01
CA LYS A 80 -23.11 17.06 9.88
C LYS A 80 -22.90 16.38 11.24
N GLY A 81 -21.65 16.20 11.64
CA GLY A 81 -21.27 15.54 12.90
C GLY A 81 -21.17 14.01 12.83
N SER A 82 -21.57 13.35 11.73
CA SER A 82 -21.44 11.88 11.58
C SER A 82 -19.99 11.42 11.49
N ILE A 83 -19.14 12.25 10.89
CA ILE A 83 -17.70 12.02 10.75
C ILE A 83 -16.98 13.36 10.89
N GLY A 84 -15.80 13.34 11.52
CA GLY A 84 -14.92 14.50 11.66
C GLY A 84 -14.34 14.95 10.31
N LYS A 85 -13.04 15.28 10.28
CA LYS A 85 -12.36 15.54 9.01
C LYS A 85 -12.24 14.24 8.23
N TRP A 86 -12.64 14.26 6.96
CA TRP A 86 -12.38 13.17 6.03
C TRP A 86 -10.87 12.99 5.88
N LYS A 87 -10.42 11.74 5.93
CA LYS A 87 -9.04 11.33 5.70
C LYS A 87 -9.01 10.24 4.63
N ARG A 88 -8.04 10.30 3.71
CA ARG A 88 -7.89 9.32 2.61
C ARG A 88 -7.68 7.90 3.12
N CYS A 89 -6.81 7.74 4.12
CA CYS A 89 -6.45 6.45 4.69
C CYS A 89 -6.65 6.46 6.21
N ALA A 90 -7.34 5.46 6.73
CA ALA A 90 -7.53 5.24 8.17
C ALA A 90 -6.54 4.18 8.68
N PHE A 91 -5.27 4.58 8.85
CA PHE A 91 -4.21 3.67 9.31
C PHE A 91 -4.37 3.20 10.77
N ASP A 92 -5.16 3.93 11.55
CA ASP A 92 -5.56 3.65 12.93
C ASP A 92 -6.72 2.65 13.03
N MET A 93 -7.28 2.18 11.90
CA MET A 93 -8.36 1.20 11.93
C MET A 93 -7.82 -0.14 12.45
N PRO A 94 -8.44 -0.71 13.51
CA PRO A 94 -8.02 -2.00 14.04
C PRO A 94 -8.34 -3.09 13.03
N TYR A 95 -7.32 -3.61 12.37
CA TYR A 95 -7.45 -4.72 11.41
C TYR A 95 -6.37 -5.77 11.66
N LYS A 96 -6.79 -7.04 11.68
CA LYS A 96 -5.88 -8.18 11.83
C LYS A 96 -5.37 -8.61 10.45
N LYS A 97 -4.06 -8.56 10.26
CA LYS A 97 -3.40 -8.98 9.01
C LYS A 97 -3.08 -10.48 9.01
N ASP A 98 -4.11 -11.32 8.97
CA ASP A 98 -3.95 -12.79 9.01
C ASP A 98 -4.01 -13.48 7.63
N ILE A 99 -4.29 -12.75 6.56
CA ILE A 99 -4.17 -13.24 5.18
C ILE A 99 -2.78 -12.90 4.63
N ILE A 100 -1.92 -13.91 4.46
CA ILE A 100 -0.55 -13.75 3.96
C ILE A 100 -0.53 -13.75 2.41
N SER A 101 -1.43 -14.48 1.77
CA SER A 101 -1.50 -14.59 0.31
C SER A 101 -2.94 -14.70 -0.16
N SER A 102 -3.29 -13.92 -1.19
CA SER A 102 -4.59 -13.98 -1.87
C SER A 102 -4.65 -15.07 -2.95
N ILE A 103 -3.52 -15.70 -3.30
CA ILE A 103 -3.44 -16.68 -4.40
C ILE A 103 -4.44 -17.85 -4.23
N PRO A 104 -4.58 -18.47 -3.04
CA PRO A 104 -5.55 -19.57 -2.86
C PRO A 104 -6.99 -19.13 -3.12
N TYR A 105 -7.33 -17.89 -2.76
CA TYR A 105 -8.67 -17.33 -2.93
C TYR A 105 -8.97 -17.02 -4.40
N HIS A 106 -8.03 -16.40 -5.12
CA HIS A 106 -8.18 -16.18 -6.56
C HIS A 106 -8.30 -17.52 -7.31
N LYS A 107 -7.50 -18.54 -6.94
CA LYS A 107 -7.61 -19.89 -7.53
C LYS A 107 -9.01 -20.48 -7.33
N ASN A 108 -9.54 -20.41 -6.10
CA ASN A 108 -10.87 -20.93 -5.79
C ASN A 108 -11.96 -20.19 -6.57
N ASN A 109 -11.88 -18.86 -6.66
CA ASN A 109 -12.82 -18.05 -7.42
C ASN A 109 -12.82 -18.41 -8.91
N SER A 110 -11.63 -18.62 -9.50
CA SER A 110 -11.52 -19.05 -10.90
C SER A 110 -12.13 -20.44 -11.14
N ILE A 111 -11.94 -21.40 -10.23
CA ILE A 111 -12.56 -22.73 -10.32
C ILE A 111 -14.09 -22.64 -10.27
N ASN A 112 -14.62 -21.71 -9.48
CA ASN A 112 -16.06 -21.46 -9.37
C ASN A 112 -16.63 -20.59 -10.51
N GLY A 113 -15.82 -20.25 -11.52
CA GLY A 113 -16.27 -19.52 -12.71
C GLY A 113 -16.33 -18.00 -12.56
N TYR A 114 -15.78 -17.42 -11.49
CA TYR A 114 -15.71 -15.97 -11.33
C TYR A 114 -14.56 -15.38 -12.15
N PRO A 115 -14.82 -14.46 -13.10
CA PRO A 115 -13.77 -13.83 -13.88
C PRO A 115 -12.90 -12.94 -12.98
N SER A 116 -11.59 -13.01 -13.16
CA SER A 116 -10.62 -12.18 -12.45
C SER A 116 -9.87 -11.29 -13.44
N LEU A 117 -9.75 -10.01 -13.12
CA LEU A 117 -8.84 -9.07 -13.78
C LEU A 117 -7.69 -8.75 -12.84
N ILE A 118 -6.46 -9.06 -13.27
CA ILE A 118 -5.23 -8.70 -12.56
C ILE A 118 -4.46 -7.77 -13.49
N PHE A 119 -4.20 -6.55 -13.03
CA PHE A 119 -3.47 -5.54 -13.78
C PHE A 119 -2.40 -4.92 -12.89
N SER A 120 -1.31 -4.49 -13.53
CA SER A 120 -0.24 -3.70 -12.91
C SER A 120 0.07 -2.57 -13.88
N GLY A 121 0.08 -1.33 -13.39
CA GLY A 121 0.58 -0.19 -14.16
C GLY A 121 2.10 -0.18 -14.11
N ASP A 122 2.74 0.13 -15.24
CA ASP A 122 4.20 0.24 -15.39
C ASP A 122 4.68 1.69 -15.55
N HIS A 123 3.77 2.67 -15.49
CA HIS A 123 4.05 4.10 -15.67
C HIS A 123 3.29 4.96 -14.67
#